data_AF-A0A3A9ZXB1-F1
#
_entry.id   AF-A0A3A9ZXB1-F1
#
_cell.length_a   1.000
_cell.length_b   1.000
_cell.length_c   1.000
_cell.angle_alpha   90.00
_cell.angle_beta   90.00
_cell.angle_gamma   90.00
#
_symmetry.space_group_name_H-M   'P 1'
#
loop_
_entity.id
_entity.type
_entity.pdbx_description
1 polymer ?
#
loop_
_entity_poly.entity_id
_entity_poly.type
_entity_poly.pdbx_seq_one_letter_code
_entity_poly.pdbx_strand_id
1 'polypeptide(L)'
;MHSIARRGLTATVVTGLLATAVAATAPATATAGTATRGCTISTLPYPVDAYRATADAIDPTGQFVAGSGLRVTDTGNQPLLLIWARGALTTVESPIVDTVADVNASGVVIGNGYGDGTGLPWRYRGGTVEPLPLPPSGGAHATAINQAGDIVGSSQDPQTGESVALLWPAARPGTVEVLDAPVDAVAEGINDDGTIVGTAGAFDQWTTWLRRPGGTVQPLSVPGARITVAVAAAGRWAVGHADLGGTSTTNVRWNLRTGSYTRLSADVPWLEDVNARGVAVGADRVTAGATSRVLPGSGERTSVGTRAIADNGVIVGFRNSFGQVTPVRWTGC
;
A
#
# COMPACT_ATOMS: atom_id res chain seq x y z
N MET A 1 -0.49 97.14 64.40
CA MET A 1 -1.77 97.88 64.55
C MET A 1 -2.64 97.56 63.34
N HIS A 2 -3.83 96.98 63.55
CA HIS A 2 -4.98 96.87 62.62
C HIS A 2 -4.69 96.14 61.27
N SER A 3 -5.57 95.37 60.63
CA SER A 3 -7.03 95.31 60.58
C SER A 3 -7.44 93.95 60.00
N ILE A 4 -8.61 93.47 60.41
CA ILE A 4 -9.37 92.34 59.87
C ILE A 4 -9.91 92.66 58.47
N ALA A 5 -9.96 91.67 57.57
CA ALA A 5 -11.02 91.58 56.55
C ALA A 5 -11.12 90.15 55.97
N ARG A 6 -12.31 89.56 56.09
CA ARG A 6 -12.75 88.31 55.45
C ARG A 6 -12.83 88.48 53.92
N ARG A 7 -12.60 87.40 53.16
CA ARG A 7 -13.36 87.07 51.92
C ARG A 7 -13.12 85.63 51.49
N GLY A 8 -14.18 85.01 50.99
CA GLY A 8 -14.38 83.57 50.89
C GLY A 8 -13.58 82.88 49.78
N LEU A 9 -13.29 81.60 50.03
CA LEU A 9 -12.69 80.69 49.07
C LEU A 9 -13.75 80.17 48.10
N THR A 10 -13.64 80.58 46.84
CA THR A 10 -14.26 79.88 45.70
C THR A 10 -13.33 78.77 45.23
N ALA A 11 -13.81 77.54 45.31
CA ALA A 11 -13.11 76.36 44.81
C ALA A 11 -13.14 76.32 43.27
N THR A 12 -11.99 76.48 42.63
CA THR A 12 -11.79 76.12 41.22
C THR A 12 -11.23 74.71 41.15
N VAL A 13 -12.06 73.78 40.64
CA VAL A 13 -11.65 72.42 40.28
C VAL A 13 -10.87 72.50 38.97
N VAL A 14 -9.56 72.24 39.02
CA VAL A 14 -8.73 72.00 37.84
C VAL A 14 -8.54 70.50 37.71
N THR A 15 -9.17 69.92 36.70
CA THR A 15 -9.09 68.50 36.33
C THR A 15 -7.72 68.21 35.72
N GLY A 16 -6.81 67.61 36.50
CA GLY A 16 -5.58 67.03 35.98
C GLY A 16 -5.84 65.63 35.44
N LEU A 17 -5.73 65.42 34.13
CA LEU A 17 -5.73 64.09 33.52
C LEU A 17 -4.42 63.36 33.91
N LEU A 18 -4.55 62.29 34.70
CA LEU A 18 -3.50 61.29 34.87
C LEU A 18 -3.44 60.42 33.60
N ALA A 19 -2.35 60.53 32.84
CA ALA A 19 -2.06 59.60 31.76
C ALA A 19 -1.52 58.29 32.36
N THR A 20 -2.37 57.26 32.43
CA THR A 20 -1.95 55.89 32.72
C THR A 20 -1.36 55.28 31.45
N ALA A 21 -0.04 55.06 31.45
CA ALA A 21 0.61 54.29 30.40
C ALA A 21 0.24 52.80 30.56
N VAL A 22 -0.66 52.32 29.71
CA VAL A 22 -0.96 50.89 29.61
C VAL A 22 0.14 50.26 28.75
N ALA A 23 1.06 49.52 29.37
CA ALA A 23 1.99 48.67 28.65
C ALA A 23 1.20 47.49 28.06
N ALA A 24 0.95 47.54 26.75
CA ALA A 24 0.37 46.42 26.02
C ALA A 24 1.39 45.29 25.92
N THR A 25 1.28 44.28 26.77
CA THR A 25 1.99 43.01 26.61
C THR A 25 1.37 42.27 25.43
N ALA A 26 2.03 42.29 24.27
CA ALA A 26 1.65 41.44 23.15
C ALA A 26 1.81 39.97 23.58
N PRO A 27 0.82 39.09 23.33
CA PRO A 27 1.01 37.67 23.56
C PRO A 27 2.07 37.18 22.58
N ALA A 28 3.16 36.64 23.11
CA ALA A 28 4.11 35.89 22.32
C ALA A 28 3.36 34.67 21.76
N THR A 29 2.98 34.73 20.48
CA THR A 29 2.54 33.55 19.74
C THR A 29 3.73 32.61 19.66
N ALA A 30 3.77 31.63 20.57
CA ALA A 30 4.61 30.46 20.40
C ALA A 30 4.15 29.77 19.11
N THR A 31 4.92 29.92 18.04
CA THR A 31 4.83 29.03 16.89
C THR A 31 5.06 27.62 17.42
N ALA A 32 3.99 26.85 17.53
CA ALA A 32 4.09 25.42 17.72
C ALA A 32 4.86 24.88 16.51
N GLY A 33 6.18 24.72 16.65
CA GLY A 33 6.96 23.98 15.69
C GLY A 33 6.32 22.62 15.60
N THR A 34 5.71 22.31 14.46
CA THR A 34 5.35 20.94 14.12
C THR A 34 6.65 20.15 14.17
N ALA A 35 6.89 19.47 15.29
CA ALA A 35 7.96 18.50 15.40
C ALA A 35 7.77 17.56 14.22
N THR A 36 8.70 17.62 13.26
CA THR A 36 8.76 16.70 12.14
C THR A 36 8.89 15.32 12.76
N ARG A 37 7.78 14.58 12.86
CA ARG A 37 7.82 13.20 13.34
C ARG A 37 8.70 12.46 12.35
N GLY A 38 9.89 12.08 12.80
CA GLY A 38 10.79 11.26 12.02
C GLY A 38 10.09 9.96 11.65
N CYS A 39 10.39 9.46 10.45
CA CYS A 39 9.93 8.13 10.03
C CYS A 39 10.50 7.09 11.00
N THR A 40 9.64 6.28 11.58
CA THR A 40 9.99 5.26 12.57
C THR A 40 9.75 3.87 12.00
N ILE A 41 10.60 2.93 12.38
CA ILE A 41 10.43 1.50 12.10
C ILE A 41 10.10 0.77 13.41
N SER A 42 9.17 -0.17 13.36
CA SER A 42 8.86 -1.06 14.49
C SER A 42 8.61 -2.48 14.00
N THR A 43 9.12 -3.47 14.74
CA THR A 43 8.83 -4.88 14.49
C THR A 43 7.40 -5.22 14.88
N LEU A 44 6.69 -5.95 14.02
CA LEU A 44 5.37 -6.48 14.32
C LEU A 44 5.50 -7.77 15.14
N PRO A 45 4.57 -8.09 16.06
CA PRO A 45 4.62 -9.36 16.80
C PRO A 45 4.56 -10.56 15.85
N TYR A 46 5.30 -11.61 16.10
CA TYR A 46 5.24 -12.87 15.35
C TYR A 46 5.51 -14.06 16.28
N PRO A 47 5.13 -15.30 15.90
CA PRO A 47 5.34 -16.47 16.75
C PRO A 47 6.83 -16.66 17.09
N VAL A 48 7.14 -16.94 18.35
CA VAL A 48 8.52 -17.05 18.83
C VAL A 48 9.27 -18.25 18.26
N ASP A 49 8.52 -19.26 17.81
CA ASP A 49 8.98 -20.47 17.13
C ASP A 49 9.16 -20.28 15.62
N ALA A 50 8.74 -19.14 15.05
CA ALA A 50 8.97 -18.82 13.65
C ALA A 50 10.39 -18.28 13.44
N TYR A 51 11.16 -18.92 12.57
CA TYR A 51 12.52 -18.49 12.21
C TYR A 51 12.52 -17.43 11.09
N ARG A 52 11.38 -17.25 10.40
CA ARG A 52 11.16 -16.22 9.38
C ARG A 52 9.72 -15.73 9.45
N ALA A 53 9.53 -14.42 9.37
CA ALA A 53 8.22 -13.80 9.19
C ALA A 53 8.31 -12.49 8.40
N THR A 54 7.30 -12.22 7.58
CA THR A 54 7.18 -11.02 6.75
C THR A 54 5.79 -10.42 6.91
N ALA A 55 5.67 -9.11 6.69
CA ALA A 55 4.38 -8.44 6.50
C ALA A 55 4.27 -8.09 5.02
N ASP A 56 3.30 -8.67 4.34
CA ASP A 56 3.26 -8.75 2.88
C ASP A 56 2.18 -7.83 2.29
N ALA A 57 1.07 -7.63 3.00
CA ALA A 57 -0.03 -6.77 2.55
C ALA A 57 -0.58 -5.91 3.71
N ILE A 58 -1.12 -4.73 3.39
CA ILE A 58 -1.79 -3.84 4.34
C ILE A 58 -3.02 -3.22 3.70
N ASP A 59 -4.13 -3.18 4.42
CA ASP A 59 -5.35 -2.57 3.88
C ASP A 59 -5.23 -1.04 3.79
N PRO A 60 -6.03 -0.36 2.95
CA PRO A 60 -5.95 1.09 2.78
C PRO A 60 -6.10 1.90 4.07
N THR A 61 -6.82 1.39 5.08
CA THR A 61 -6.98 2.08 6.37
C THR A 61 -5.81 1.87 7.32
N GLY A 62 -4.92 0.91 7.03
CA GLY A 62 -3.78 0.50 7.86
C GLY A 62 -4.19 -0.26 9.14
N GLN A 63 -5.40 -0.80 9.17
CA GLN A 63 -5.98 -1.52 10.31
C GLN A 63 -5.61 -3.00 10.30
N PHE A 64 -5.54 -3.60 9.12
CA PHE A 64 -5.23 -4.99 8.86
C PHE A 64 -3.92 -5.09 8.09
N VAL A 65 -3.01 -5.91 8.62
CA VAL A 65 -1.81 -6.35 7.92
C VAL A 65 -1.90 -7.86 7.80
N ALA A 66 -1.50 -8.40 6.65
CA ALA A 66 -1.36 -9.83 6.45
C ALA A 66 0.06 -10.15 6.02
N GLY A 67 0.53 -11.33 6.38
CA GLY A 67 1.85 -11.78 5.97
C GLY A 67 2.11 -13.24 6.26
N SER A 68 3.33 -13.65 6.01
CA SER A 68 3.73 -15.06 5.99
C SER A 68 4.74 -15.35 7.10
N GLY A 69 4.61 -16.51 7.74
CA GLY A 69 5.56 -17.02 8.72
C GLY A 69 6.04 -18.43 8.35
N LEU A 70 7.25 -18.78 8.78
CA LEU A 70 7.79 -20.14 8.67
C LEU A 70 8.36 -20.57 10.02
N ARG A 71 7.94 -21.75 10.46
CA ARG A 71 8.54 -22.46 11.59
C ARG A 71 9.02 -23.85 11.16
N VAL A 72 9.88 -24.44 11.97
CA VAL A 72 10.32 -25.83 11.80
C VAL A 72 9.50 -26.73 12.70
N THR A 73 8.99 -27.83 12.16
CA THR A 73 8.33 -28.93 12.88
C THR A 73 9.09 -30.23 12.60
N ASP A 74 8.67 -31.32 13.26
CA ASP A 74 9.21 -32.67 13.01
C ASP A 74 9.04 -33.13 11.56
N THR A 75 8.07 -32.56 10.84
CA THR A 75 7.75 -32.89 9.45
C THR A 75 8.33 -31.91 8.42
N GLY A 76 9.14 -30.94 8.86
CA GLY A 76 9.80 -29.95 8.00
C GLY A 76 9.32 -28.52 8.24
N ASN A 77 9.35 -27.70 7.19
CA ASN A 77 8.90 -26.31 7.30
C ASN A 77 7.37 -26.26 7.28
N GLN A 78 6.79 -25.55 8.25
CA GLN A 78 5.36 -25.27 8.28
C GLN A 78 5.11 -23.78 7.97
N PRO A 79 4.37 -23.46 6.89
CA PRO A 79 3.91 -22.11 6.60
C PRO A 79 2.79 -21.69 7.55
N LEU A 80 2.78 -20.40 7.88
CA LEU A 80 1.82 -19.75 8.76
C LEU A 80 1.25 -18.52 8.06
N LEU A 81 -0.06 -18.36 8.09
CA LEU A 81 -0.69 -17.08 7.78
C LEU A 81 -0.69 -16.22 9.05
N LEU A 82 -0.08 -15.05 8.97
CA LEU A 82 -0.02 -14.06 10.04
C LEU A 82 -0.98 -12.92 9.72
N ILE A 83 -1.88 -12.60 10.65
CA ILE A 83 -2.87 -11.53 10.50
C ILE A 83 -2.76 -10.60 11.69
N TRP A 84 -2.43 -9.33 11.44
CA TRP A 84 -2.46 -8.29 12.47
C TRP A 84 -3.69 -7.43 12.31
N ALA A 85 -4.62 -7.51 13.27
CA ALA A 85 -5.78 -6.63 13.35
C ALA A 85 -5.55 -5.61 14.47
N ARG A 86 -5.38 -4.32 14.11
CA ARG A 86 -5.06 -3.23 15.05
C ARG A 86 -3.86 -3.53 15.94
N GLY A 87 -2.86 -4.22 15.40
CA GLY A 87 -1.63 -4.62 16.08
C GLY A 87 -1.71 -5.94 16.87
N ALA A 88 -2.90 -6.54 17.02
CA ALA A 88 -3.05 -7.86 17.62
C ALA A 88 -2.81 -8.96 16.57
N LEU A 89 -1.87 -9.86 16.84
CA LEU A 89 -1.54 -10.98 15.97
C LEU A 89 -2.54 -12.13 16.14
N THR A 90 -3.01 -12.67 15.03
CA THR A 90 -3.63 -13.99 14.90
C THR A 90 -2.77 -14.84 13.96
N THR A 91 -2.44 -16.05 14.38
CA THR A 91 -1.73 -17.03 13.56
C THR A 91 -2.73 -18.08 13.07
N VAL A 92 -2.74 -18.32 11.77
CA VAL A 92 -3.64 -19.29 11.13
C VAL A 92 -2.79 -20.36 10.45
N GLU A 93 -3.07 -21.61 10.79
CA GLU A 93 -2.47 -22.77 10.16
C GLU A 93 -3.43 -23.32 9.10
N SER A 94 -2.92 -23.61 7.91
CA SER A 94 -3.72 -24.16 6.82
C SER A 94 -2.81 -24.94 5.87
N PRO A 95 -3.25 -26.10 5.37
CA PRO A 95 -2.46 -26.92 4.44
C PRO A 95 -2.32 -26.29 3.06
N ILE A 96 -3.14 -25.29 2.71
CA ILE A 96 -3.14 -24.65 1.38
C ILE A 96 -2.53 -23.25 1.37
N VAL A 97 -2.11 -22.72 2.53
CA VAL A 97 -1.45 -21.41 2.61
C VAL A 97 0.01 -21.56 2.24
N ASP A 98 0.47 -20.74 1.30
CA ASP A 98 1.90 -20.57 0.99
C ASP A 98 2.30 -19.10 1.03
N THR A 99 1.68 -18.26 0.18
CA THR A 99 1.98 -16.83 0.08
C THR A 99 0.73 -15.97 0.27
N VAL A 100 0.90 -14.80 0.90
CA VAL A 100 -0.12 -13.75 0.97
C VAL A 100 0.00 -12.85 -0.26
N ALA A 101 -1.13 -12.55 -0.89
CA ALA A 101 -1.21 -11.62 -2.01
C ALA A 101 -1.70 -10.23 -1.58
N ASP A 102 -2.82 -10.15 -0.86
CA ASP A 102 -3.45 -8.87 -0.54
C ASP A 102 -4.46 -8.97 0.64
N VAL A 103 -4.88 -7.82 1.20
CA VAL A 103 -5.88 -7.71 2.27
C VAL A 103 -6.75 -6.47 2.14
N ASN A 104 -8.08 -6.62 2.25
CA ASN A 104 -9.01 -5.48 2.23
C ASN A 104 -9.39 -4.95 3.63
N ALA A 105 -10.11 -3.82 3.70
CA ALA A 105 -10.42 -3.16 4.98
C ALA A 105 -11.52 -3.88 5.77
N SER A 106 -12.10 -4.95 5.23
CA SER A 106 -12.96 -5.89 5.95
C SER A 106 -12.18 -7.04 6.60
N GLY A 107 -10.85 -7.07 6.44
CA GLY A 107 -9.98 -8.13 6.97
C GLY A 107 -10.05 -9.44 6.19
N VAL A 108 -10.53 -9.39 4.94
CA VAL A 108 -10.42 -10.53 4.02
C VAL A 108 -9.02 -10.54 3.45
N VAL A 109 -8.30 -11.64 3.65
CA VAL A 109 -6.95 -11.84 3.11
C VAL A 109 -7.05 -12.82 1.95
N ILE A 110 -6.29 -12.58 0.89
CA ILE A 110 -6.14 -13.51 -0.23
C ILE A 110 -4.68 -13.94 -0.36
N GLY A 111 -4.48 -15.08 -1.02
CA GLY A 111 -3.15 -15.56 -1.30
C GLY A 111 -3.16 -16.78 -2.20
N ASN A 112 -1.98 -17.35 -2.35
CA ASN A 112 -1.72 -18.46 -3.26
C ASN A 112 -1.12 -19.63 -2.51
N GLY A 113 -1.33 -20.82 -3.05
CA GLY A 113 -0.79 -22.08 -2.56
C GLY A 113 -0.83 -23.14 -3.65
N TYR A 114 -0.72 -24.40 -3.23
CA TYR A 114 -0.66 -25.53 -4.15
C TYR A 114 -1.60 -26.63 -3.69
N GLY A 115 -2.38 -27.18 -4.62
CA GLY A 115 -3.32 -28.27 -4.36
C GLY A 115 -3.49 -29.12 -5.62
N ASP A 116 -3.56 -30.45 -5.47
CA ASP A 116 -3.75 -31.40 -6.58
C ASP A 116 -2.78 -31.20 -7.76
N GLY A 117 -1.55 -30.78 -7.47
CA GLY A 117 -0.50 -30.57 -8.47
C GLY A 117 -0.59 -29.23 -9.22
N THR A 118 -1.48 -28.32 -8.83
CA THR A 118 -1.67 -27.03 -9.49
C THR A 118 -1.77 -25.85 -8.52
N GLY A 119 -1.65 -24.63 -9.05
CA GLY A 119 -1.81 -23.40 -8.28
C GLY A 119 -3.23 -23.27 -7.73
N LEU A 120 -3.35 -23.08 -6.42
CA LEU A 120 -4.62 -23.02 -5.72
C LEU A 120 -4.72 -21.69 -4.97
N PRO A 121 -5.43 -20.69 -5.51
CA PRO A 121 -5.64 -19.44 -4.82
C PRO A 121 -6.67 -19.64 -3.71
N TRP A 122 -6.51 -18.91 -2.61
CA TRP A 122 -7.34 -19.05 -1.43
C TRP A 122 -7.74 -17.68 -0.88
N ARG A 123 -8.81 -17.68 -0.08
CA ARG A 123 -9.25 -16.55 0.72
C ARG A 123 -9.36 -16.95 2.18
N TYR A 124 -8.97 -16.04 3.07
CA TYR A 124 -9.27 -16.10 4.49
C TYR A 124 -10.38 -15.12 4.82
N ARG A 125 -11.42 -15.59 5.51
CA ARG A 125 -12.51 -14.76 6.04
C ARG A 125 -13.08 -15.37 7.30
N GLY A 126 -13.17 -14.57 8.37
CA GLY A 126 -13.87 -14.99 9.60
C GLY A 126 -13.25 -16.20 10.30
N GLY A 127 -11.93 -16.38 10.22
CA GLY A 127 -11.24 -17.50 10.87
C GLY A 127 -10.98 -18.70 9.96
N THR A 128 -11.55 -18.73 8.75
CA THR A 128 -11.47 -19.88 7.84
C THR A 128 -10.69 -19.52 6.59
N VAL A 129 -9.79 -20.40 6.17
CA VAL A 129 -9.14 -20.37 4.86
C VAL A 129 -9.91 -21.31 3.93
N GLU A 130 -10.35 -20.80 2.79
CA GLU A 130 -11.11 -21.52 1.78
C GLU A 130 -10.43 -21.37 0.41
N PRO A 131 -10.34 -22.44 -0.40
CA PRO A 131 -9.91 -22.32 -1.79
C PRO A 131 -10.91 -21.50 -2.60
N LEU A 132 -10.41 -20.71 -3.54
CA LEU A 132 -11.22 -20.06 -4.56
C LEU A 132 -11.56 -21.06 -5.68
N PRO A 133 -12.72 -20.91 -6.34
CA PRO A 133 -13.09 -21.79 -7.45
C PRO A 133 -12.08 -21.62 -8.60
N LEU A 134 -11.64 -22.74 -9.16
CA LEU A 134 -10.71 -22.75 -10.29
C LEU A 134 -11.46 -22.65 -11.63
N PRO A 135 -10.87 -21.99 -12.65
CA PRO A 135 -11.40 -22.00 -13.99
C PRO A 135 -11.28 -23.40 -14.63
N PRO A 136 -11.99 -23.67 -15.75
CA PRO A 136 -11.87 -24.94 -16.45
C PRO A 136 -10.43 -25.30 -16.90
N SER A 137 -9.55 -24.30 -17.06
CA SER A 137 -8.15 -24.50 -17.42
C SER A 137 -7.31 -25.14 -16.31
N GLY A 138 -7.80 -25.18 -15.07
CA GLY A 138 -7.06 -25.70 -13.92
C GLY A 138 -6.53 -24.59 -13.01
N GLY A 139 -5.28 -24.69 -12.56
CA GLY A 139 -4.72 -23.83 -11.53
C GLY A 139 -4.73 -22.35 -11.86
N ALA A 140 -4.78 -21.55 -10.80
CA ALA A 140 -4.88 -20.10 -10.87
C ALA A 140 -4.07 -19.44 -9.74
N HIS A 141 -3.88 -18.13 -9.87
CA HIS A 141 -3.25 -17.29 -8.88
C HIS A 141 -4.09 -16.02 -8.68
N ALA A 142 -4.29 -15.62 -7.43
CA ALA A 142 -4.92 -14.35 -7.04
C ALA A 142 -3.84 -13.30 -6.76
N THR A 143 -4.12 -12.05 -7.14
CA THR A 143 -3.15 -10.94 -7.06
C THR A 143 -3.67 -9.79 -6.20
N ALA A 144 -4.93 -9.39 -6.34
CA ALA A 144 -5.48 -8.22 -5.64
C ALA A 144 -6.95 -8.40 -5.25
N ILE A 145 -7.37 -7.70 -4.18
CA ILE A 145 -8.76 -7.67 -3.69
C ILE A 145 -9.23 -6.24 -3.43
N ASN A 146 -10.44 -5.88 -3.89
CA ASN A 146 -11.02 -4.57 -3.60
C ASN A 146 -11.86 -4.55 -2.29
N GLN A 147 -12.36 -3.38 -1.90
CA GLN A 147 -13.21 -3.25 -0.70
C GLN A 147 -14.55 -3.99 -0.79
N ALA A 148 -15.09 -4.22 -2.00
CA ALA A 148 -16.29 -5.03 -2.19
C ALA A 148 -16.02 -6.54 -1.98
N GLY A 149 -14.75 -6.94 -2.01
CA GLY A 149 -14.28 -8.31 -1.90
C GLY A 149 -14.15 -9.02 -3.26
N ASP A 150 -14.22 -8.29 -4.37
CA ASP A 150 -13.90 -8.83 -5.69
C ASP A 150 -12.40 -9.06 -5.77
N ILE A 151 -12.03 -10.24 -6.26
CA ILE A 151 -10.62 -10.67 -6.34
C ILE A 151 -10.27 -10.83 -7.82
N VAL A 152 -9.08 -10.39 -8.20
CA VAL A 152 -8.53 -10.60 -9.55
C VAL A 152 -7.27 -11.45 -9.52
N GLY A 153 -6.90 -11.95 -10.69
CA GLY A 153 -5.69 -12.73 -10.86
C GLY A 153 -5.61 -13.33 -12.26
N SER A 154 -4.97 -14.49 -12.38
CA SER A 154 -4.80 -15.17 -13.66
C SER A 154 -4.72 -16.68 -13.54
N SER A 155 -5.00 -17.37 -14.64
CA SER A 155 -4.57 -18.76 -14.86
C SER A 155 -3.75 -18.84 -16.13
N GLN A 156 -3.03 -19.94 -16.29
CA GLN A 156 -2.37 -20.29 -17.55
C GLN A 156 -3.13 -21.45 -18.19
N ASP A 157 -3.43 -21.34 -19.48
CA ASP A 157 -3.96 -22.44 -20.25
C ASP A 157 -2.88 -23.52 -20.41
N PRO A 158 -3.11 -24.77 -19.97
CA PRO A 158 -2.09 -25.82 -20.01
C PRO A 158 -1.79 -26.34 -21.42
N GLN A 159 -2.64 -26.07 -22.41
CA GLN A 159 -2.45 -26.48 -23.80
C GLN A 159 -1.69 -25.43 -24.61
N THR A 160 -2.04 -24.15 -24.45
CA THR A 160 -1.43 -23.06 -25.23
C THR A 160 -0.30 -22.37 -24.48
N GLY A 161 -0.27 -22.44 -23.16
CA GLY A 161 0.64 -21.68 -22.30
C GLY A 161 0.24 -20.21 -22.13
N GLU A 162 -0.87 -19.78 -22.72
CA GLU A 162 -1.35 -18.40 -22.67
C GLU A 162 -1.99 -18.10 -21.31
N SER A 163 -1.77 -16.89 -20.83
CA SER A 163 -2.40 -16.39 -19.61
C SER A 163 -3.81 -15.88 -19.89
N VAL A 164 -4.72 -16.14 -18.96
CA VAL A 164 -6.07 -15.56 -18.97
C VAL A 164 -6.32 -14.83 -17.65
N ALA A 165 -6.82 -13.60 -17.76
CA ALA A 165 -7.15 -12.77 -16.61
C ALA A 165 -8.48 -13.24 -16.00
N LEU A 166 -8.52 -13.32 -14.67
CA LEU A 166 -9.64 -13.86 -13.91
C LEU A 166 -10.25 -12.82 -12.97
N LEU A 167 -11.55 -13.00 -12.69
CA LEU A 167 -12.31 -12.29 -11.66
C LEU A 167 -13.10 -13.29 -10.82
N TRP A 168 -12.94 -13.23 -9.50
CA TRP A 168 -13.82 -13.88 -8.53
C TRP A 168 -14.75 -12.81 -7.91
N PRO A 169 -16.00 -12.70 -8.39
CA PRO A 169 -16.90 -11.64 -7.95
C PRO A 169 -17.46 -11.93 -6.55
N ALA A 170 -17.38 -10.95 -5.65
CA ALA A 170 -17.93 -11.05 -4.30
C ALA A 170 -19.45 -11.31 -4.30
N ALA A 171 -20.15 -10.73 -5.28
CA ALA A 171 -21.59 -10.88 -5.44
C ALA A 171 -22.04 -12.29 -5.86
N ARG A 172 -21.13 -13.13 -6.36
CA ARG A 172 -21.40 -14.52 -6.76
C ARG A 172 -20.32 -15.47 -6.22
N PRO A 173 -20.32 -15.73 -4.89
CA PRO A 173 -19.38 -16.67 -4.28
C PRO A 173 -19.40 -18.03 -4.97
N GLY A 174 -18.24 -18.66 -5.10
CA GLY A 174 -18.12 -19.97 -5.75
C GLY A 174 -18.09 -19.92 -7.28
N THR A 175 -18.00 -18.72 -7.88
CA THR A 175 -17.78 -18.55 -9.32
C THR A 175 -16.44 -17.89 -9.62
N VAL A 176 -15.92 -18.16 -10.81
CA VAL A 176 -14.76 -17.48 -11.40
C VAL A 176 -15.13 -17.13 -12.84
N GLU A 177 -14.72 -15.94 -13.27
CA GLU A 177 -14.97 -15.43 -14.61
C GLU A 177 -13.65 -15.22 -15.33
N VAL A 178 -13.59 -15.63 -16.59
CA VAL A 178 -12.55 -15.18 -17.51
C VAL A 178 -12.93 -13.77 -17.96
N LEU A 179 -12.04 -12.82 -17.72
CA LEU A 179 -12.24 -11.44 -18.11
C LEU A 179 -12.10 -11.30 -19.63
N ASP A 180 -12.98 -10.49 -20.22
CA ASP A 180 -12.74 -9.92 -21.55
C ASP A 180 -11.57 -8.93 -21.44
N ALA A 181 -10.38 -9.42 -21.79
CA ALA A 181 -9.08 -8.78 -21.69
C ALA A 181 -8.26 -9.11 -22.95
N PRO A 182 -7.16 -8.39 -23.23
CA PRO A 182 -6.31 -8.72 -24.36
C PRO A 182 -5.75 -10.16 -24.25
N VAL A 183 -5.30 -10.72 -25.36
CA VAL A 183 -4.68 -12.07 -25.38
C VAL A 183 -3.45 -12.10 -24.48
N ASP A 184 -3.24 -13.24 -23.81
CA ASP A 184 -2.14 -13.48 -22.87
C ASP A 184 -2.11 -12.43 -21.74
N ALA A 185 -3.27 -12.24 -21.09
CA ALA A 185 -3.46 -11.22 -20.06
C ALA A 185 -3.37 -11.80 -18.64
N VAL A 186 -2.73 -11.03 -17.77
CA VAL A 186 -2.78 -11.19 -16.31
C VAL A 186 -3.38 -9.94 -15.69
N ALA A 187 -4.21 -10.10 -14.65
CA ALA A 187 -4.71 -8.99 -13.84
C ALA A 187 -3.83 -8.83 -12.59
N GLU A 188 -3.30 -7.63 -12.37
CA GLU A 188 -2.34 -7.32 -11.31
C GLU A 188 -2.98 -6.50 -10.18
N GLY A 189 -3.98 -5.68 -10.48
CA GLY A 189 -4.61 -4.81 -9.49
C GLY A 189 -6.08 -4.55 -9.80
N ILE A 190 -6.87 -4.35 -8.74
CA ILE A 190 -8.29 -3.96 -8.82
C ILE A 190 -8.56 -2.82 -7.84
N ASN A 191 -9.21 -1.76 -8.32
CA ASN A 191 -9.66 -0.64 -7.49
C ASN A 191 -11.08 -0.87 -6.96
N ASP A 192 -11.46 -0.10 -5.95
CA ASP A 192 -12.78 -0.14 -5.31
C ASP A 192 -13.95 0.22 -6.24
N ASP A 193 -13.68 0.95 -7.32
CA ASP A 193 -14.69 1.23 -8.33
C ASP A 193 -14.88 0.05 -9.32
N GLY A 194 -14.09 -1.01 -9.22
CA GLY A 194 -14.09 -2.18 -10.11
C GLY A 194 -13.17 -2.02 -11.33
N THR A 195 -12.36 -0.96 -11.38
CA THR A 195 -11.34 -0.78 -12.42
C THR A 195 -10.20 -1.78 -12.22
N ILE A 196 -9.86 -2.54 -13.25
CA ILE A 196 -8.81 -3.56 -13.23
C ILE A 196 -7.64 -3.09 -14.08
N VAL A 197 -6.42 -3.31 -13.60
CA VAL A 197 -5.18 -3.13 -14.38
C VAL A 197 -4.43 -4.44 -14.48
N GLY A 198 -3.68 -4.59 -15.56
CA GLY A 198 -2.91 -5.78 -15.80
C GLY A 198 -1.90 -5.60 -16.92
N THR A 199 -1.19 -6.68 -17.22
CA THR A 199 -0.23 -6.74 -18.33
C THR A 199 -0.72 -7.80 -19.31
N ALA A 200 -0.51 -7.59 -20.61
CA ALA A 200 -0.88 -8.56 -21.63
C ALA A 200 0.07 -8.57 -22.83
N GLY A 201 0.00 -9.64 -23.60
CA GLY A 201 0.72 -9.80 -24.87
C GLY A 201 1.93 -10.73 -24.76
N ALA A 202 2.46 -11.09 -25.93
CA ALA A 202 3.58 -12.02 -26.05
C ALA A 202 4.85 -11.53 -25.33
N PHE A 203 5.75 -12.48 -25.08
CA PHE A 203 7.10 -12.18 -24.60
C PHE A 203 7.75 -11.07 -25.45
N ASP A 204 8.36 -10.08 -24.79
CA ASP A 204 8.95 -8.87 -25.38
C ASP A 204 7.98 -7.80 -25.93
N GLN A 205 6.67 -8.04 -25.87
CA GLN A 205 5.62 -7.12 -26.39
C GLN A 205 4.58 -6.73 -25.35
N TRP A 206 4.91 -6.92 -24.06
CA TRP A 206 3.99 -6.66 -22.96
C TRP A 206 3.48 -5.22 -22.96
N THR A 207 2.17 -5.10 -22.90
CA THR A 207 1.47 -3.83 -22.79
C THR A 207 0.55 -3.85 -21.58
N THR A 208 0.62 -2.80 -20.77
CA THR A 208 -0.31 -2.63 -19.66
C THR A 208 -1.70 -2.31 -20.21
N TRP A 209 -2.74 -2.91 -19.63
CA TRP A 209 -4.13 -2.67 -19.98
C TRP A 209 -4.93 -2.21 -18.77
N LEU A 210 -6.01 -1.48 -19.06
CA LEU A 210 -7.02 -1.02 -18.12
C LEU A 210 -8.37 -1.54 -18.58
N ARG A 211 -9.11 -2.18 -17.68
CA ARG A 211 -10.52 -2.52 -17.90
C ARG A 211 -11.39 -1.74 -16.93
N ARG A 212 -12.34 -0.97 -17.47
CA ARG A 212 -13.36 -0.29 -16.67
C ARG A 212 -14.47 -1.25 -16.22
N PRO A 213 -15.24 -0.91 -15.17
CA PRO A 213 -16.35 -1.73 -14.69
C PRO A 213 -17.38 -2.06 -15.78
N GLY A 214 -17.60 -1.13 -16.72
CA GLY A 214 -18.47 -1.32 -17.89
C GLY A 214 -17.89 -2.23 -18.99
N GLY A 215 -16.73 -2.85 -18.77
CA GLY A 215 -16.09 -3.79 -19.71
C GLY A 215 -15.17 -3.16 -20.75
N THR A 216 -15.13 -1.83 -20.87
CA THR A 216 -14.23 -1.16 -21.82
C THR A 216 -12.77 -1.40 -21.45
N VAL A 217 -12.03 -2.01 -22.37
CA VAL A 217 -10.58 -2.22 -22.29
C VAL A 217 -9.84 -1.13 -23.06
N GLN A 218 -8.76 -0.61 -22.49
CA GLN A 218 -7.86 0.33 -23.17
C GLN A 218 -6.40 0.07 -22.77
N PRO A 219 -5.43 0.30 -23.67
CA PRO A 219 -4.02 0.23 -23.31
C PRO A 219 -3.63 1.39 -22.38
N LEU A 220 -2.74 1.11 -21.44
CA LEU A 220 -2.03 2.09 -20.62
C LEU A 220 -0.56 2.09 -21.03
N SER A 221 -0.20 2.96 -21.97
CA SER A 221 1.16 3.02 -22.49
C SER A 221 1.88 4.30 -22.07
N VAL A 222 3.14 4.40 -22.45
CA VAL A 222 3.98 5.59 -22.36
C VAL A 222 4.47 5.92 -23.77
N PRO A 223 4.41 7.18 -24.25
CA PRO A 223 4.89 7.52 -25.59
C PRO A 223 6.33 7.08 -25.81
N GLY A 224 6.55 6.30 -26.88
CA GLY A 224 7.85 5.73 -27.23
C GLY A 224 8.24 4.48 -26.43
N ALA A 225 7.39 3.97 -25.55
CA ALA A 225 7.66 2.72 -24.85
C ALA A 225 7.51 1.51 -25.77
N ARG A 226 8.46 0.57 -25.64
CA ARG A 226 8.40 -0.74 -26.31
C ARG A 226 7.54 -1.71 -25.50
N ILE A 227 7.76 -1.74 -24.20
CA ILE A 227 6.97 -2.53 -23.25
C ILE A 227 6.51 -1.66 -22.09
N THR A 228 5.35 -2.03 -21.53
CA THR A 228 4.82 -1.49 -20.29
C THR A 228 4.24 -2.61 -19.45
N VAL A 229 4.57 -2.62 -18.16
CA VAL A 229 4.14 -3.65 -17.21
C VAL A 229 3.56 -2.96 -15.99
N ALA A 230 2.34 -3.34 -15.60
CA ALA A 230 1.74 -2.93 -14.33
C ALA A 230 2.30 -3.77 -13.18
N VAL A 231 2.36 -3.15 -12.00
CA VAL A 231 2.76 -3.81 -10.76
C VAL A 231 1.63 -3.75 -9.74
N ALA A 232 1.03 -2.57 -9.54
CA ALA A 232 -0.03 -2.37 -8.54
C ALA A 232 -0.96 -1.23 -8.96
N ALA A 233 -2.17 -1.22 -8.38
CA ALA A 233 -3.12 -0.11 -8.52
C ALA A 233 -3.87 0.16 -7.22
N ALA A 234 -4.10 1.45 -6.97
CA ALA A 234 -4.96 1.92 -5.89
C ALA A 234 -5.61 3.27 -6.24
N GLY A 235 -6.91 3.36 -5.97
CA GLY A 235 -7.72 4.53 -6.25
C GLY A 235 -7.69 4.94 -7.73
N ARG A 236 -7.00 6.04 -8.04
CA ARG A 236 -6.88 6.56 -9.42
C ARG A 236 -5.50 6.32 -10.04
N TRP A 237 -4.64 5.56 -9.36
CA TRP A 237 -3.25 5.37 -9.76
C TRP A 237 -3.00 3.91 -10.07
N ALA A 238 -2.15 3.69 -11.07
CA ALA A 238 -1.40 2.44 -11.22
C ALA A 238 0.07 2.78 -11.28
N VAL A 239 0.91 1.84 -10.86
CA VAL A 239 2.37 1.94 -10.97
C VAL A 239 2.94 0.73 -11.68
N GLY A 240 4.11 0.91 -12.26
CA GLY A 240 4.80 -0.13 -12.99
C GLY A 240 6.01 0.42 -13.71
N HIS A 241 6.43 -0.26 -14.77
CA HIS A 241 7.63 0.11 -15.50
C HIS A 241 7.41 0.16 -17.01
N ALA A 242 8.20 1.00 -17.67
CA ALA A 242 8.20 1.18 -19.11
C ALA A 242 9.62 1.07 -19.67
N ASP A 243 9.82 0.31 -20.74
CA ASP A 243 11.06 0.35 -21.51
C ASP A 243 10.99 1.48 -22.54
N LEU A 244 11.82 2.52 -22.34
CA LEU A 244 11.94 3.68 -23.21
C LEU A 244 13.21 3.64 -24.08
N GLY A 245 13.83 2.47 -24.24
CA GLY A 245 15.04 2.26 -25.04
C GLY A 245 16.34 2.65 -24.34
N GLY A 246 16.31 2.85 -23.01
CA GLY A 246 17.49 3.12 -22.19
C GLY A 246 18.17 1.83 -21.70
N THR A 247 19.19 1.97 -20.85
CA THR A 247 19.90 0.84 -20.20
C THR A 247 19.08 0.16 -19.11
N SER A 248 17.99 0.79 -18.66
CA SER A 248 17.12 0.30 -17.58
C SER A 248 15.69 0.74 -17.84
N THR A 249 14.73 -0.02 -17.32
CA THR A 249 13.31 0.34 -17.37
C THR A 249 13.06 1.57 -16.50
N THR A 250 12.06 2.36 -16.88
CA THR A 250 11.66 3.57 -16.16
C THR A 250 10.44 3.26 -15.31
N ASN A 251 10.53 3.48 -13.99
CA ASN A 251 9.37 3.44 -13.12
C ASN A 251 8.38 4.55 -13.48
N VAL A 252 7.12 4.20 -13.60
CA VAL A 252 6.05 5.12 -14.00
C VAL A 252 4.83 4.96 -13.11
N ARG A 253 4.07 6.04 -13.01
CA ARG A 253 2.76 6.09 -12.38
C ARG A 253 1.76 6.63 -13.39
N TRP A 254 0.73 5.85 -13.70
CA TRP A 254 -0.37 6.26 -14.57
C TRP A 254 -1.54 6.83 -13.76
N ASN A 255 -2.15 7.88 -14.27
CA ASN A 255 -3.44 8.37 -13.80
C ASN A 255 -4.56 7.69 -14.60
N LEU A 256 -5.29 6.79 -13.95
CA LEU A 256 -6.29 5.93 -14.59
C LEU A 256 -7.49 6.70 -15.15
N ARG A 257 -7.71 7.94 -14.69
CA ARG A 257 -8.78 8.81 -15.20
C ARG A 257 -8.43 9.49 -16.52
N THR A 258 -7.17 9.87 -16.69
CA THR A 258 -6.72 10.72 -17.81
C THR A 258 -5.80 10.00 -18.79
N GLY A 259 -5.28 8.82 -18.44
CA GLY A 259 -4.26 8.09 -19.23
C GLY A 259 -2.85 8.70 -19.16
N SER A 260 -2.71 9.94 -18.66
CA SER A 260 -1.42 10.59 -18.44
C SER A 260 -0.54 9.79 -17.46
N TYR A 261 0.79 9.84 -17.67
CA TYR A 261 1.76 9.21 -16.78
C TYR A 261 2.75 10.23 -16.22
N THR A 262 3.39 9.86 -15.11
CA THR A 262 4.53 10.56 -14.53
C THR A 262 5.66 9.57 -14.26
N ARG A 263 6.91 9.96 -14.51
CA ARG A 263 8.07 9.15 -14.09
C ARG A 263 8.21 9.18 -12.57
N LEU A 264 8.51 8.03 -11.99
CA LEU A 264 8.89 7.91 -10.59
C LEU A 264 10.42 7.98 -10.45
N SER A 265 10.89 8.24 -9.22
CA SER A 265 12.32 8.25 -8.90
C SER A 265 13.04 6.99 -9.42
N ALA A 266 14.14 7.20 -10.15
CA ALA A 266 15.00 6.12 -10.65
C ALA A 266 15.80 5.44 -9.52
N ASP A 267 15.86 6.06 -8.35
CA ASP A 267 16.54 5.47 -7.19
C ASP A 267 15.74 4.31 -6.57
N VAL A 268 14.47 4.14 -6.96
CA VAL A 268 13.65 2.98 -6.58
C VAL A 268 13.99 1.84 -7.55
N PRO A 269 14.70 0.78 -7.14
CA PRO A 269 15.19 -0.22 -8.08
C PRO A 269 14.07 -1.06 -8.73
N TRP A 270 13.00 -1.33 -7.97
CA TRP A 270 11.76 -1.94 -8.44
C TRP A 270 10.61 -1.46 -7.57
N LEU A 271 9.38 -1.49 -8.11
CA LEU A 271 8.16 -1.12 -7.39
C LEU A 271 7.51 -2.37 -6.79
N GLU A 272 6.79 -2.20 -5.68
CA GLU A 272 5.97 -3.26 -5.06
C GLU A 272 4.51 -2.83 -4.98
N ASP A 273 4.22 -1.58 -4.56
CA ASP A 273 2.85 -1.15 -4.29
C ASP A 273 2.66 0.38 -4.43
N VAL A 274 1.40 0.84 -4.50
CA VAL A 274 0.98 2.24 -4.53
C VAL A 274 -0.31 2.44 -3.75
N ASN A 275 -0.43 3.55 -3.01
CA ASN A 275 -1.68 3.91 -2.32
C ASN A 275 -2.58 4.85 -3.16
N ALA A 276 -3.80 5.14 -2.69
CA ALA A 276 -4.75 5.99 -3.42
C ALA A 276 -4.29 7.45 -3.54
N ARG A 277 -3.27 7.86 -2.77
CA ARG A 277 -2.60 9.17 -2.89
C ARG A 277 -1.52 9.19 -3.98
N GLY A 278 -1.20 8.04 -4.56
CA GLY A 278 -0.19 7.88 -5.60
C GLY A 278 1.23 7.88 -5.06
N VAL A 279 1.40 7.62 -3.75
CA VAL A 279 2.71 7.35 -3.15
C VAL A 279 2.99 5.88 -3.34
N ALA A 280 4.16 5.56 -3.89
CA ALA A 280 4.56 4.20 -4.19
C ALA A 280 5.75 3.77 -3.32
N VAL A 281 5.89 2.46 -3.13
CA VAL A 281 6.99 1.85 -2.38
C VAL A 281 7.68 0.78 -3.21
N GLY A 282 8.92 0.50 -2.85
CA GLY A 282 9.71 -0.53 -3.50
C GLY A 282 11.14 -0.55 -2.95
N ALA A 283 11.72 -1.75 -2.90
CA ALA A 283 12.99 -2.00 -2.20
C ALA A 283 12.97 -1.39 -0.78
N ASP A 284 13.92 -0.52 -0.43
CA ASP A 284 14.00 0.16 0.86
C ASP A 284 13.50 1.61 0.81
N ARG A 285 12.64 1.96 -0.16
CA ARG A 285 12.27 3.35 -0.45
C ARG A 285 10.78 3.58 -0.56
N VAL A 286 10.40 4.83 -0.27
CA VAL A 286 9.11 5.43 -0.61
C VAL A 286 9.32 6.53 -1.65
N THR A 287 8.43 6.64 -2.63
CA THR A 287 8.54 7.59 -3.75
C THR A 287 7.24 8.31 -4.02
N ALA A 288 7.35 9.61 -4.31
CA ALA A 288 6.25 10.47 -4.71
C ALA A 288 6.70 11.33 -5.89
N GLY A 289 6.32 10.91 -7.10
CA GLY A 289 6.86 11.51 -8.32
C GLY A 289 8.35 11.21 -8.49
N ALA A 290 9.13 12.20 -8.93
CA ALA A 290 10.56 12.02 -9.25
C ALA A 290 11.46 11.89 -8.01
N THR A 291 10.95 12.17 -6.81
CA THR A 291 11.71 12.12 -5.56
C THR A 291 11.39 10.88 -4.75
N SER A 292 12.41 10.28 -4.14
CA SER A 292 12.26 9.17 -3.21
C SER A 292 13.06 9.40 -1.93
N ARG A 293 12.75 8.61 -0.90
CA ARG A 293 13.44 8.61 0.38
C ARG A 293 13.69 7.18 0.85
N VAL A 294 14.90 6.94 1.36
CA VAL A 294 15.27 5.68 2.00
C VAL A 294 14.58 5.56 3.35
N LEU A 295 13.97 4.42 3.62
CA LEU A 295 13.36 4.09 4.90
C LEU A 295 14.43 3.69 5.92
N PRO A 296 14.28 4.06 7.21
CA PRO A 296 15.22 3.67 8.24
C PRO A 296 15.15 2.17 8.51
N GLY A 297 16.26 1.56 8.92
CA GLY A 297 16.34 0.16 9.35
C GLY A 297 17.45 -0.65 8.67
N SER A 298 17.98 -0.16 7.55
CA SER A 298 19.19 -0.70 6.92
C SER A 298 20.45 -0.34 7.71
N GLY A 299 21.48 -1.17 7.59
CA GLY A 299 22.77 -0.99 8.25
C GLY A 299 23.76 -2.10 7.87
N GLU A 300 24.85 -2.22 8.62
CA GLU A 300 25.81 -3.31 8.39
C GLU A 300 25.12 -4.67 8.56
N ARG A 301 25.21 -5.52 7.52
CA ARG A 301 24.58 -6.86 7.44
C ARG A 301 23.07 -6.87 7.77
N THR A 302 22.41 -5.73 7.61
CA THR A 302 20.99 -5.53 7.86
C THR A 302 20.38 -4.83 6.66
N SER A 303 19.36 -5.43 6.05
CA SER A 303 18.57 -4.80 5.00
C SER A 303 17.10 -4.75 5.37
N VAL A 304 16.38 -3.83 4.75
CA VAL A 304 14.91 -3.78 4.81
C VAL A 304 14.34 -3.82 3.41
N GLY A 305 13.09 -4.27 3.30
CA GLY A 305 12.31 -4.24 2.07
C GLY A 305 10.86 -3.92 2.37
N THR A 306 10.27 -3.00 1.60
CA THR A 306 8.85 -2.68 1.61
C THR A 306 8.08 -3.73 0.83
N ARG A 307 6.81 -3.96 1.21
CA ARG A 307 5.88 -4.83 0.49
C ARG A 307 4.61 -4.10 0.09
N ALA A 308 4.00 -3.36 1.02
CA ALA A 308 2.74 -2.68 0.77
C ALA A 308 2.65 -1.35 1.53
N ILE A 309 1.79 -0.45 1.04
CA ILE A 309 1.57 0.89 1.60
C ILE A 309 0.06 1.19 1.68
N ALA A 310 -0.40 1.56 2.87
CA ALA A 310 -1.77 1.99 3.07
C ALA A 310 -2.00 3.41 2.49
N ASP A 311 -3.27 3.84 2.40
CA ASP A 311 -3.59 5.25 2.61
C ASP A 311 -3.18 5.59 4.06
N ASN A 312 -3.50 6.66 4.75
CA ASN A 312 -2.81 7.01 6.03
C ASN A 312 -1.22 7.09 6.07
N GLY A 313 -0.44 6.48 5.15
CA GLY A 313 1.03 6.50 5.06
C GLY A 313 1.78 5.36 5.76
N VAL A 314 1.10 4.40 6.38
CA VAL A 314 1.77 3.23 6.98
C VAL A 314 2.30 2.31 5.88
N ILE A 315 3.55 1.88 6.01
CA ILE A 315 4.22 0.96 5.09
C ILE A 315 4.55 -0.31 5.87
N VAL A 316 4.41 -1.49 5.24
CA VAL A 316 4.79 -2.77 5.82
C VAL A 316 5.83 -3.48 4.97
N GLY A 317 6.53 -4.43 5.57
CA GLY A 317 7.52 -5.22 4.88
C GLY A 317 8.33 -6.08 5.83
N PHE A 318 9.63 -6.19 5.56
CA PHE A 318 10.53 -7.02 6.32
C PHE A 318 11.86 -6.32 6.64
N ARG A 319 12.50 -6.82 7.69
CA ARG A 319 13.90 -6.56 8.02
C ARG A 319 14.66 -7.88 8.05
N ASN A 320 15.76 -7.97 7.30
CA ASN A 320 16.68 -9.10 7.32
C ASN A 320 17.95 -8.68 8.08
N SER A 321 18.17 -9.23 9.26
CA SER A 321 19.39 -8.99 10.07
C SER A 321 20.11 -10.31 10.28
N PHE A 322 21.34 -10.42 9.77
CA PHE A 322 22.13 -11.66 9.89
C PHE A 322 21.42 -12.93 9.40
N GLY A 323 20.55 -12.81 8.38
CA GLY A 323 19.75 -13.92 7.83
C GLY A 323 18.40 -14.14 8.52
N GLN A 324 18.14 -13.46 9.64
CA GLN A 324 16.85 -13.51 10.32
C GLN A 324 15.90 -12.47 9.72
N VAL A 325 14.80 -12.95 9.13
CA VAL A 325 13.78 -12.11 8.50
C VAL A 325 12.61 -11.90 9.47
N THR A 326 12.33 -10.63 9.76
CA THR A 326 11.29 -10.21 10.73
C THR A 326 10.31 -9.23 10.10
N PRO A 327 9.01 -9.27 10.46
CA PRO A 327 8.00 -8.39 9.90
C PRO A 327 8.13 -7.02 10.57
N VAL A 328 8.06 -5.97 9.77
CA VAL A 328 8.20 -4.59 10.25
C VAL A 328 7.13 -3.69 9.64
N ARG A 329 6.87 -2.58 10.33
CA ARG A 329 6.08 -1.47 9.81
C ARG A 329 6.85 -0.17 9.96
N TRP A 330 6.62 0.75 9.03
CA TRP A 330 7.08 2.14 9.09
C TRP A 330 5.92 3.11 9.26
N THR A 331 6.11 4.13 10.09
CA THR A 331 5.10 5.18 10.35
C THR A 331 5.73 6.57 10.39
N GLY A 332 4.95 7.61 10.05
CA GLY A 332 5.48 8.98 9.98
C GLY A 332 6.43 9.17 8.79
N CYS A 333 6.15 8.46 7.71
CA CYS A 333 6.92 8.44 6.49
C CYS A 333 6.15 9.09 5.34
#